data_AF-A0A2T4GD30-F1
#
_entry.id   AF-A0A2T4GD30-F1
#
_cell.length_a   1.000
_cell.length_b   1.000
_cell.length_c   1.000
_cell.angle_alpha   90.00
_cell.angle_beta   90.00
_cell.angle_gamma   90.00
#
_symmetry.space_group_name_H-M   'P 1'
#
loop_
_entity.id
_entity.type
_entity.pdbx_description
1 polymer ?
#
loop_
_entity_poly.entity_id
_entity_poly.type
_entity_poly.pdbx_seq_one_letter_code
_entity_poly.pdbx_strand_id
1 'polypeptide(L)'
;MKSVARPRRCYITLPVQLQASRSGSDLIFNHKQQHNSIRFFTTTPNKMSFSNANTGDAPADPYKKANTEDVPLQTKIEDLVHFITKEKFGMMTTRGSESGNLVSRCMALAATETGGIDLLFHTNTESGKTDDLDADPHVNISFINASGEWASIAGNASISTDRSLVAKHYSPTLKAWLGDLGDGVHDGSEKDPRIGIIRVKAVSSTYSLVSKNLLSRVADIASSTVTGKPASPNTLREISEGDVRSWRASRE
;
A
#
# COMPACT_ATOMS: atom_id res chain seq x y z
N MET A 1 14.91 -15.76 -34.34
CA MET A 1 14.04 -14.77 -33.65
C MET A 1 14.93 -13.92 -32.77
N LYS A 2 15.08 -12.62 -33.08
CA LYS A 2 15.96 -11.70 -32.33
C LYS A 2 15.18 -11.16 -31.14
N SER A 3 15.67 -11.43 -29.93
CA SER A 3 15.20 -10.80 -28.69
C SER A 3 15.56 -9.32 -28.74
N VAL A 4 14.55 -8.46 -28.78
CA VAL A 4 14.71 -7.00 -28.70
C VAL A 4 14.69 -6.63 -27.23
N ALA A 5 15.87 -6.35 -26.67
CA ALA A 5 15.98 -5.74 -25.35
C ALA A 5 15.30 -4.37 -25.37
N ARG A 6 14.22 -4.21 -24.60
CA ARG A 6 13.52 -2.93 -24.45
C ARG A 6 14.37 -1.98 -23.60
N PRO A 7 14.53 -0.71 -23.98
CA PRO A 7 15.29 0.25 -23.18
C PRO A 7 14.55 0.57 -21.88
N ARG A 8 15.29 0.81 -20.79
CA ARG A 8 14.78 1.21 -19.47
C ARG A 8 13.84 2.42 -19.64
N ARG A 9 12.52 2.22 -19.46
CA ARG A 9 11.56 3.33 -19.51
C ARG A 9 11.79 4.24 -18.31
N CYS A 10 12.09 5.50 -18.61
CA CYS A 10 12.23 6.57 -17.64
C CYS A 10 10.92 6.72 -16.86
N TYR A 11 10.97 6.60 -15.54
CA TYR A 11 9.85 6.92 -14.67
C TYR A 11 9.64 8.44 -14.72
N ILE A 12 8.53 8.90 -15.31
CA ILE A 12 8.06 10.27 -15.04
C ILE A 12 7.49 10.26 -13.62
N THR A 13 8.38 10.43 -12.67
CA THR A 13 8.09 10.89 -11.31
C THR A 13 8.49 12.37 -11.23
N LEU A 14 7.62 13.17 -10.61
CA LEU A 14 7.85 14.59 -10.29
C LEU A 14 9.25 14.80 -9.66
N PRO A 15 9.95 15.90 -9.95
CA PRO A 15 11.36 16.03 -9.61
C PRO A 15 11.57 16.31 -8.11
N VAL A 16 12.30 15.41 -7.44
CA VAL A 16 13.19 15.77 -6.32
C VAL A 16 14.58 15.24 -6.68
N GLN A 17 15.51 16.17 -6.73
CA GLN A 17 16.85 16.01 -7.29
C GLN A 17 17.84 15.69 -6.16
N LEU A 18 18.42 14.49 -6.15
CA LEU A 18 19.78 14.28 -5.64
C LEU A 18 20.37 12.96 -6.19
N GLN A 19 21.51 13.09 -6.85
CA GLN A 19 22.27 12.00 -7.48
C GLN A 19 22.96 11.11 -6.42
N ALA A 20 22.98 9.80 -6.67
CA ALA A 20 23.98 8.90 -6.08
C ALA A 20 24.55 7.95 -7.14
N SER A 21 25.85 7.76 -7.01
CA SER A 21 26.83 7.15 -7.91
C SER A 21 26.67 5.62 -8.09
N ARG A 22 27.10 5.13 -9.25
CA ARG A 22 27.20 3.71 -9.62
C ARG A 22 28.44 3.06 -8.98
N SER A 23 28.34 1.79 -8.59
CA SER A 23 29.44 0.82 -8.65
C SER A 23 28.87 -0.59 -8.73
N GLY A 24 29.35 -1.38 -9.69
CA GLY A 24 28.87 -2.73 -9.97
C GLY A 24 29.67 -3.83 -9.29
N SER A 25 29.22 -5.08 -9.47
CA SER A 25 30.01 -6.20 -10.02
C SER A 25 29.17 -7.47 -10.03
N ASP A 26 29.13 -8.10 -11.20
CA ASP A 26 28.59 -9.44 -11.43
C ASP A 26 29.53 -10.50 -10.86
N LEU A 27 28.98 -11.56 -10.26
CA LEU A 27 29.68 -12.82 -10.06
C LEU A 27 28.76 -13.99 -10.41
N ILE A 28 29.20 -14.74 -11.41
CA ILE A 28 28.62 -15.97 -11.93
C ILE A 28 28.88 -17.12 -10.95
N PHE A 29 27.86 -17.93 -10.67
CA PHE A 29 28.03 -19.28 -10.12
C PHE A 29 27.28 -20.30 -10.97
N ASN A 30 27.99 -21.35 -11.40
CA ASN A 30 27.47 -22.47 -12.17
C ASN A 30 27.61 -23.78 -11.38
N HIS A 31 26.52 -24.56 -11.40
CA HIS A 31 26.40 -26.02 -11.35
C HIS A 31 26.86 -26.84 -10.14
N LYS A 32 25.90 -27.47 -9.44
CA LYS A 32 25.67 -28.94 -9.42
C LYS A 32 24.47 -29.29 -8.53
N GLN A 33 23.42 -29.86 -9.12
CA GLN A 33 22.36 -30.53 -8.38
C GLN A 33 22.82 -31.95 -8.03
N GLN A 34 22.69 -32.32 -6.75
CA GLN A 34 22.66 -33.72 -6.32
C GLN A 34 21.39 -33.94 -5.51
N HIS A 35 20.60 -34.90 -5.98
CA HIS A 35 19.39 -35.38 -5.32
C HIS A 35 19.77 -36.15 -4.05
N ASN A 36 19.19 -35.78 -2.91
CA ASN A 36 19.15 -36.65 -1.75
C ASN A 36 17.76 -36.55 -1.10
N SER A 37 17.05 -37.68 -1.01
CA SER A 37 15.71 -37.72 -0.42
C SER A 37 15.82 -37.63 1.10
N ILE A 38 15.42 -36.51 1.68
CA ILE A 38 15.35 -36.31 3.13
C ILE A 38 13.88 -36.40 3.53
N ARG A 39 13.55 -37.32 4.43
CA ARG A 39 12.23 -37.43 5.06
C ARG A 39 12.02 -36.20 5.94
N PHE A 40 11.11 -35.33 5.55
CA PHE A 40 10.73 -34.15 6.32
C PHE A 40 9.87 -34.57 7.52
N PHE A 41 10.48 -34.60 8.70
CA PHE A 41 9.74 -34.40 9.94
C PHE A 41 9.31 -32.94 9.95
N THR A 42 8.00 -32.68 9.93
CA THR A 42 7.45 -31.33 10.07
C THR A 42 7.61 -30.89 11.52
N THR A 43 8.80 -30.41 11.88
CA THR A 43 8.95 -29.57 13.07
C THR A 43 8.44 -28.19 12.68
N THR A 44 7.28 -27.80 13.19
CA THR A 44 6.77 -26.44 13.10
C THR A 44 7.88 -25.48 13.52
N PRO A 45 8.33 -24.53 12.68
CA PRO A 45 9.35 -23.59 13.10
C PRO A 45 8.74 -22.74 14.22
N ASN A 46 9.28 -22.92 15.42
CA ASN A 46 8.98 -22.10 16.58
C ASN A 46 9.24 -20.65 16.15
N LYS A 47 8.18 -19.83 16.08
CA LYS A 47 8.27 -18.43 15.66
C LYS A 47 9.06 -17.67 16.73
N MET A 48 10.38 -17.65 16.57
CA MET A 48 11.26 -16.81 17.38
C MET A 48 10.98 -15.36 17.01
N SER A 49 10.03 -14.75 17.71
CA SER A 49 9.82 -13.30 17.64
C SER A 49 11.12 -12.63 18.08
N PHE A 50 11.65 -11.72 17.26
CA PHE A 50 12.78 -10.91 17.67
C PHE A 50 12.35 -10.08 18.90
N SER A 51 12.89 -10.40 20.07
CA SER A 51 12.77 -9.61 21.30
C SER A 51 14.10 -9.62 22.02
N ASN A 52 14.60 -8.45 22.37
CA ASN A 52 15.79 -8.26 23.20
C ASN A 52 15.42 -7.80 24.63
N ALA A 53 14.13 -7.78 24.98
CA ALA A 53 13.63 -7.33 26.27
C ALA A 53 12.74 -8.40 26.93
N ASN A 54 12.83 -8.50 28.26
CA ASN A 54 11.90 -9.25 29.09
C ASN A 54 11.05 -8.24 29.87
N THR A 55 9.80 -8.07 29.48
CA THR A 55 8.88 -7.12 30.13
C THR A 55 8.12 -7.74 31.31
N GLY A 56 8.38 -9.00 31.66
CA GLY A 56 7.60 -9.72 32.67
C GLY A 56 6.10 -9.66 32.35
N ASP A 57 5.30 -9.30 33.34
CA ASP A 57 3.84 -9.12 33.19
C ASP A 57 3.43 -7.78 32.56
N ALA A 58 4.39 -6.86 32.36
CA ALA A 58 4.10 -5.58 31.76
C ALA A 58 3.88 -5.72 30.23
N PRO A 59 3.02 -4.88 29.62
CA PRO A 59 2.81 -4.89 28.18
C PRO A 59 4.12 -4.65 27.43
N ALA A 60 4.44 -5.53 26.47
CA ALA A 60 5.62 -5.38 25.62
C ALA A 60 5.58 -4.12 24.75
N ASP A 61 4.38 -3.65 24.39
CA ASP A 61 4.14 -2.38 23.69
C ASP A 61 3.07 -1.55 24.43
N PRO A 62 3.47 -0.73 25.41
CA PRO A 62 2.57 0.15 26.14
C PRO A 62 1.88 1.20 25.27
N TYR A 63 2.51 1.63 24.17
CA TYR A 63 1.96 2.64 23.26
C TYR A 63 0.77 2.07 22.48
N LYS A 64 0.96 0.89 21.86
CA LYS A 64 -0.13 0.19 21.17
C LYS A 64 -1.27 -0.08 22.14
N LYS A 65 -1.01 -0.57 23.35
CA LYS A 65 -2.06 -0.79 24.35
C LYS A 65 -2.82 0.48 24.72
N ALA A 66 -2.14 1.61 24.88
CA ALA A 66 -2.76 2.87 25.30
C ALA A 66 -3.57 3.55 24.18
N ASN A 67 -3.26 3.26 22.91
CA ASN A 67 -3.90 3.90 21.75
C ASN A 67 -4.87 2.96 21.01
N THR A 68 -4.81 1.64 21.24
CA THR A 68 -5.71 0.68 20.59
C THR A 68 -7.15 0.95 21.02
N GLU A 69 -8.02 1.12 20.04
CA GLU A 69 -9.44 1.33 20.26
C GLU A 69 -10.25 0.25 19.54
N ASP A 70 -11.16 -0.40 20.26
CA ASP A 70 -12.06 -1.40 19.69
C ASP A 70 -13.47 -0.82 19.58
N VAL A 71 -13.76 -0.28 18.40
CA VAL A 71 -15.09 0.24 18.03
C VAL A 71 -15.82 -0.76 17.11
N PRO A 72 -17.15 -0.65 16.95
CA PRO A 72 -17.87 -1.51 16.02
C PRO A 72 -17.28 -1.50 14.61
N LEU A 73 -17.33 -2.64 13.91
CA LEU A 73 -16.75 -2.81 12.57
C LEU A 73 -17.22 -1.72 11.58
N GLN A 74 -18.51 -1.38 11.60
CA GLN A 74 -19.07 -0.31 10.77
C GLN A 74 -18.30 1.00 10.96
N THR A 75 -18.12 1.44 12.20
CA THR A 75 -17.36 2.66 12.54
C THR A 75 -15.89 2.54 12.13
N LYS A 76 -15.27 1.37 12.31
CA LYS A 76 -13.88 1.15 11.84
C LYS A 76 -13.76 1.45 10.34
N ILE A 77 -14.67 0.88 9.54
CA ILE A 77 -14.63 1.02 8.08
C ILE A 77 -15.00 2.43 7.65
N GLU A 78 -16.07 3.02 8.18
CA GLU A 78 -16.50 4.37 7.81
C GLU A 78 -15.42 5.41 8.07
N ASP A 79 -14.76 5.36 9.23
CA ASP A 79 -13.69 6.30 9.57
C ASP A 79 -12.46 6.11 8.69
N LEU A 80 -12.08 4.86 8.37
CA LEU A 80 -11.01 4.58 7.42
C LEU A 80 -11.34 5.14 6.03
N VAL A 81 -12.54 4.86 5.53
CA VAL A 81 -13.00 5.27 4.20
C VAL A 81 -13.08 6.79 4.12
N HIS A 82 -13.58 7.45 5.16
CA HIS A 82 -13.60 8.90 5.27
C HIS A 82 -12.19 9.47 5.17
N PHE A 83 -11.25 8.94 5.95
CA PHE A 83 -9.86 9.37 5.96
C PHE A 83 -9.19 9.23 4.58
N ILE A 84 -9.21 8.04 3.97
CA ILE A 84 -8.52 7.83 2.68
C ILE A 84 -9.15 8.63 1.53
N THR A 85 -10.47 8.83 1.57
CA THR A 85 -11.18 9.64 0.56
C THR A 85 -10.83 11.12 0.69
N LYS A 86 -10.62 11.60 1.92
CA LYS A 86 -10.16 12.96 2.19
C LYS A 86 -8.72 13.20 1.75
N GLU A 87 -7.81 12.27 2.06
CA GLU A 87 -6.39 12.41 1.72
C GLU A 87 -6.12 12.26 0.22
N LYS A 88 -6.92 11.45 -0.49
CA LYS A 88 -6.90 11.19 -1.95
C LYS A 88 -5.62 10.56 -2.50
N PHE A 89 -4.45 10.98 -2.03
CA PHE A 89 -3.16 10.51 -2.50
C PHE A 89 -2.59 9.51 -1.49
N GLY A 90 -2.26 8.32 -2.00
CA GLY A 90 -1.61 7.27 -1.23
C GLY A 90 -0.35 6.79 -1.91
N MET A 91 0.54 6.16 -1.15
CA MET A 91 1.74 5.53 -1.64
C MET A 91 1.47 4.04 -1.85
N MET A 92 1.51 3.59 -3.11
CA MET A 92 1.38 2.18 -3.46
C MET A 92 2.75 1.54 -3.49
N THR A 93 2.96 0.56 -2.61
CA THR A 93 4.19 -0.20 -2.51
C THR A 93 4.00 -1.57 -3.16
N THR A 94 4.90 -1.90 -4.09
CA THR A 94 4.94 -3.18 -4.82
C THR A 94 6.33 -3.81 -4.68
N ARG A 95 6.45 -5.09 -5.00
CA ARG A 95 7.76 -5.75 -5.17
C ARG A 95 8.22 -5.55 -6.61
N GLY A 96 9.38 -4.93 -6.80
CA GLY A 96 9.96 -4.70 -8.11
C GLY A 96 10.28 -6.02 -8.81
N SER A 97 9.70 -6.26 -10.00
CA SER A 97 9.82 -7.54 -10.72
C SER A 97 11.28 -7.92 -11.03
N GLU A 98 12.11 -6.97 -11.43
CA GLU A 98 13.52 -7.22 -11.77
C GLU A 98 14.44 -7.30 -10.55
N SER A 99 14.20 -6.47 -9.52
CA SER A 99 15.13 -6.30 -8.39
C SER A 99 14.74 -7.05 -7.13
N GLY A 100 13.46 -7.42 -7.00
CA GLY A 100 12.88 -7.95 -5.77
C GLY A 100 12.74 -6.93 -4.63
N ASN A 101 13.18 -5.68 -4.82
CA ASN A 101 13.10 -4.62 -3.82
C ASN A 101 11.68 -4.06 -3.70
N LEU A 102 11.33 -3.53 -2.53
CA LEU A 102 10.08 -2.78 -2.39
C LEU A 102 10.22 -1.40 -3.01
N VAL A 103 9.29 -1.05 -3.89
CA VAL A 103 9.24 0.25 -4.57
C VAL A 103 7.90 0.89 -4.30
N SER A 104 7.92 2.14 -3.85
CA SER A 104 6.70 2.89 -3.57
C SER A 104 6.51 4.05 -4.54
N ARG A 105 5.26 4.34 -4.88
CA ARG A 105 4.88 5.40 -5.84
C ARG A 105 3.56 6.05 -5.44
N CYS A 106 3.49 7.36 -5.60
CA CYS A 106 2.27 8.12 -5.33
C CYS A 106 1.19 7.75 -6.35
N MET A 107 -0.01 7.46 -5.85
CA MET A 107 -1.20 7.11 -6.61
C MET A 107 -2.38 7.94 -6.12
N ALA A 108 -3.20 8.43 -7.04
CA ALA A 108 -4.43 9.15 -6.73
C ALA A 108 -5.61 8.17 -6.71
N LEU A 109 -6.32 8.10 -5.57
CA LEU A 109 -7.52 7.31 -5.40
C LEU A 109 -8.62 7.82 -6.35
N ALA A 110 -9.00 6.97 -7.29
CA ALA A 110 -10.02 7.28 -8.29
C ALA A 110 -11.42 7.07 -7.75
N ALA A 111 -11.61 5.95 -7.04
CA ALA A 111 -12.87 5.55 -6.45
C ALA A 111 -12.64 4.45 -5.41
N THR A 112 -13.72 4.10 -4.71
CA THR A 112 -13.76 2.95 -3.82
C THR A 112 -14.94 2.05 -4.16
N GLU A 113 -14.81 0.76 -3.87
CA GLU A 113 -15.83 -0.27 -4.05
C GLU A 113 -16.06 -1.04 -2.73
N THR A 114 -17.08 -1.90 -2.68
CA THR A 114 -17.34 -2.82 -1.55
C THR A 114 -17.51 -2.10 -0.22
N GLY A 115 -18.30 -1.03 -0.19
CA GLY A 115 -18.46 -0.21 1.02
C GLY A 115 -17.20 0.58 1.39
N GLY A 116 -16.30 0.80 0.44
CA GLY A 116 -15.18 1.72 0.56
C GLY A 116 -13.80 1.06 0.74
N ILE A 117 -13.75 -0.24 1.03
CA ILE A 117 -12.49 -0.93 1.35
C ILE A 117 -11.66 -1.32 0.11
N ASP A 118 -12.30 -1.47 -1.04
CA ASP A 118 -11.59 -1.77 -2.28
C ASP A 118 -11.22 -0.48 -2.99
N LEU A 119 -9.94 -0.33 -3.33
CA LEU A 119 -9.40 0.94 -3.82
C LEU A 119 -9.12 0.85 -5.32
N LEU A 120 -9.59 1.85 -6.07
CA LEU A 120 -9.39 1.92 -7.50
C LEU A 120 -8.43 3.07 -7.81
N PHE A 121 -7.45 2.79 -8.67
CA PHE A 121 -6.47 3.78 -9.13
C PHE A 121 -6.37 3.74 -10.65
N HIS A 122 -6.27 4.89 -11.29
CA HIS A 122 -5.91 4.95 -12.71
C HIS A 122 -4.44 4.59 -12.89
N THR A 123 -4.14 3.90 -13.99
CA THR A 123 -2.76 3.62 -14.40
C THR A 123 -2.60 3.73 -15.90
N ASN A 124 -1.37 4.03 -16.31
CA ASN A 124 -0.92 3.75 -17.66
C ASN A 124 -0.41 2.30 -17.71
N THR A 125 -1.01 1.45 -18.55
CA THR A 125 -0.64 0.04 -18.72
C THR A 125 0.77 -0.15 -19.26
N GLU A 126 1.35 0.88 -19.88
CA GLU A 126 2.70 0.87 -20.41
C GLU A 126 3.78 1.19 -19.37
N SER A 127 3.43 1.21 -18.08
CA SER A 127 4.35 1.56 -17.01
C SER A 127 4.79 0.34 -16.20
N GLY A 128 6.07 0.31 -15.79
CA GLY A 128 6.67 -0.87 -15.14
C GLY A 128 6.03 -1.30 -13.81
N LYS A 129 5.15 -0.48 -13.23
CA LYS A 129 4.33 -0.90 -12.08
C LYS A 129 3.38 -2.05 -12.44
N THR A 130 2.96 -2.14 -13.70
CA THR A 130 2.07 -3.21 -14.13
C THR A 130 2.80 -4.55 -14.20
N ASP A 131 4.06 -4.55 -14.64
CA ASP A 131 4.94 -5.72 -14.59
C ASP A 131 5.20 -6.17 -13.13
N ASP A 132 5.38 -5.22 -12.20
CA ASP A 132 5.50 -5.53 -10.77
C ASP A 132 4.26 -6.28 -10.24
N LEU A 133 3.05 -5.83 -10.61
CA LEU A 133 1.78 -6.40 -10.15
C LEU A 133 1.44 -7.73 -10.81
N ASP A 134 1.86 -7.94 -12.06
CA ASP A 134 1.72 -9.23 -12.75
C ASP A 134 2.61 -10.31 -12.11
N ALA A 135 3.83 -9.92 -11.69
CA ALA A 135 4.75 -10.81 -11.00
C ALA A 135 4.35 -11.12 -9.54
N ASP A 136 3.87 -10.11 -8.80
CA ASP A 136 3.40 -10.25 -7.42
C ASP A 136 2.22 -9.30 -7.15
N PRO A 137 0.99 -9.83 -6.98
CA PRO A 137 -0.18 -8.99 -6.76
C PRO A 137 -0.26 -8.40 -5.34
N HIS A 138 0.60 -8.82 -4.40
CA HIS A 138 0.57 -8.31 -3.04
C HIS A 138 1.05 -6.86 -2.98
N VAL A 139 0.22 -5.99 -2.42
CA VAL A 139 0.50 -4.56 -2.31
C VAL A 139 0.21 -4.03 -0.92
N ASN A 140 0.86 -2.91 -0.59
CA ASN A 140 0.45 -2.05 0.51
C ASN A 140 0.12 -0.65 -0.02
N ILE A 141 -1.03 -0.11 0.39
CA ILE A 141 -1.38 1.29 0.15
C ILE A 141 -1.28 2.03 1.49
N SER A 142 -0.42 3.05 1.54
CA SER A 142 -0.29 3.88 2.73
C SER A 142 -0.75 5.32 2.48
N PHE A 143 -1.39 5.91 3.48
CA PHE A 143 -1.83 7.30 3.51
C PHE A 143 -1.25 7.96 4.76
N ILE A 144 -0.87 9.23 4.65
CA ILE A 144 -0.43 10.03 5.79
C ILE A 144 -0.71 11.50 5.53
N ASN A 145 -1.06 12.24 6.59
CA ASN A 145 -1.28 13.68 6.52
C ASN A 145 -0.42 14.45 7.52
N ALA A 146 -0.39 15.78 7.38
CA ALA A 146 0.40 16.66 8.24
C ALA A 146 -0.04 16.67 9.71
N SER A 147 -1.27 16.20 10.01
CA SER A 147 -1.77 16.08 11.39
C SER A 147 -1.26 14.81 12.10
N GLY A 148 -0.52 13.95 11.39
CA GLY A 148 -0.01 12.68 11.88
C GLY A 148 -1.06 11.56 11.85
N GLU A 149 -2.14 11.73 11.10
CA GLU A 149 -3.08 10.64 10.78
C GLU A 149 -2.46 9.79 9.69
N TRP A 150 -2.64 8.48 9.77
CA TRP A 150 -2.11 7.55 8.77
C TRP A 150 -2.96 6.29 8.66
N ALA A 151 -2.87 5.64 7.50
CA ALA A 151 -3.44 4.33 7.26
C ALA A 151 -2.46 3.47 6.46
N SER A 152 -2.45 2.18 6.73
CA SER A 152 -1.74 1.16 5.97
C SER A 152 -2.72 0.04 5.64
N ILE A 153 -2.93 -0.20 4.35
CA ILE A 153 -3.90 -1.16 3.83
C ILE A 153 -3.13 -2.21 3.05
N ALA A 154 -3.14 -3.45 3.54
CA ALA A 154 -2.62 -4.59 2.80
C ALA A 154 -3.71 -5.12 1.87
N GLY A 155 -3.34 -5.50 0.66
CA GLY A 155 -4.30 -6.01 -0.31
C GLY A 155 -3.67 -6.75 -1.47
N ASN A 156 -4.54 -7.26 -2.34
CA ASN A 156 -4.16 -7.89 -3.60
C ASN A 156 -4.62 -7.01 -4.76
N ALA A 157 -3.70 -6.61 -5.62
CA ALA A 157 -3.97 -5.80 -6.79
C ALA A 157 -4.32 -6.66 -8.01
N SER A 158 -5.15 -6.10 -8.87
CA SER A 158 -5.45 -6.63 -10.20
C SER A 158 -5.56 -5.46 -11.18
N ILE A 159 -5.22 -5.70 -12.44
CA ILE A 159 -5.29 -4.69 -13.50
C ILE A 159 -6.51 -5.01 -14.37
N SER A 160 -7.35 -4.00 -14.59
CA SER A 160 -8.50 -4.07 -15.50
C SER A 160 -8.36 -3.02 -16.60
N THR A 161 -8.53 -3.47 -17.84
CA THR A 161 -8.64 -2.62 -19.04
C THR A 161 -10.07 -2.58 -19.57
N ASP A 162 -11.05 -3.02 -18.76
CA ASP A 162 -12.46 -2.95 -19.11
C ASP A 162 -12.85 -1.50 -19.40
N ARG A 163 -13.29 -1.27 -20.63
CA ARG A 163 -13.61 0.06 -21.11
C ARG A 163 -14.79 0.68 -20.39
N SER A 164 -15.74 -0.11 -19.91
CA SER A 164 -16.87 0.37 -19.12
C SER A 164 -16.43 0.86 -17.73
N LEU A 165 -15.50 0.15 -17.10
CA LEU A 165 -14.94 0.52 -15.80
C LEU A 165 -14.07 1.78 -15.89
N VAL A 166 -13.23 1.86 -16.93
CA VAL A 166 -12.44 3.08 -17.20
C VAL A 166 -13.36 4.26 -17.45
N ALA A 167 -14.35 4.12 -18.33
CA ALA A 167 -15.34 5.17 -18.61
C ALA A 167 -16.04 5.67 -17.36
N LYS A 168 -16.47 4.76 -16.47
CA LYS A 168 -17.16 5.08 -15.23
C LYS A 168 -16.33 5.94 -14.27
N HIS A 169 -15.02 5.74 -14.23
CA HIS A 169 -14.13 6.41 -13.28
C HIS A 169 -13.21 7.46 -13.91
N TYR A 170 -13.28 7.62 -15.23
CA TYR A 170 -12.46 8.56 -15.97
C TYR A 170 -12.65 10.01 -15.50
N SER A 171 -11.54 10.75 -15.44
CA SER A 171 -11.53 12.19 -15.22
C SER A 171 -10.77 12.89 -16.35
N PRO A 172 -11.27 14.02 -16.89
CA PRO A 172 -10.56 14.82 -17.89
C PRO A 172 -9.14 15.23 -17.46
N THR A 173 -8.88 15.31 -16.15
CA THR A 173 -7.54 15.62 -15.61
C THR A 173 -6.50 14.55 -15.97
N LEU A 174 -6.90 13.32 -16.32
CA LEU A 174 -5.98 12.25 -16.75
C LEU A 174 -5.19 12.60 -18.01
N LYS A 175 -5.78 13.41 -18.90
CA LYS A 175 -5.10 13.90 -20.13
C LYS A 175 -3.78 14.59 -19.82
N ALA A 176 -3.73 15.38 -18.76
CA ALA A 176 -2.54 16.12 -18.36
C ALA A 176 -1.38 15.19 -17.93
N TRP A 177 -1.68 13.95 -17.54
CA TRP A 177 -0.70 13.01 -17.03
C TRP A 177 -0.27 11.97 -18.07
N LEU A 178 -1.16 11.57 -18.98
CA LEU A 178 -0.83 10.63 -20.05
C LEU A 178 -0.13 11.30 -21.24
N GLY A 179 -0.47 12.57 -21.52
CA GLY A 179 -0.03 13.28 -22.71
C GLY A 179 -0.62 12.72 -24.01
N ASP A 180 -0.64 13.57 -25.03
CA ASP A 180 -1.02 13.20 -26.39
C ASP A 180 0.23 12.81 -27.18
N LEU A 181 0.22 11.65 -27.84
CA LEU A 181 1.31 11.21 -28.72
C LEU A 181 1.19 11.75 -30.16
N GLY A 182 0.06 12.38 -30.51
CA GLY A 182 -0.18 12.97 -31.84
C GLY A 182 -0.50 11.94 -32.93
N ASP A 183 -0.78 10.69 -32.56
CA ASP A 183 -1.11 9.59 -33.48
C ASP A 183 -2.62 9.38 -33.67
N GLY A 184 -3.44 10.21 -33.02
CA GLY A 184 -4.90 10.16 -33.09
C GLY A 184 -5.55 9.03 -32.27
N VAL A 185 -4.76 8.24 -31.55
CA VAL A 185 -5.24 7.11 -30.72
C VAL A 185 -4.86 7.28 -29.25
N HIS A 186 -3.64 7.76 -29.00
CA HIS A 186 -3.06 7.91 -27.67
C HIS A 186 -3.09 9.37 -27.21
N ASP A 187 -4.29 9.91 -27.04
CA ASP A 187 -4.56 11.33 -26.77
C ASP A 187 -4.88 11.62 -25.29
N GLY A 188 -4.81 10.61 -24.42
CA GLY A 188 -5.20 10.68 -23.02
C GLY A 188 -6.71 10.83 -22.79
N SER A 189 -7.53 10.76 -23.85
CA SER A 189 -8.98 10.76 -23.74
C SER A 189 -9.48 9.52 -23.02
N GLU A 190 -10.77 9.53 -22.69
CA GLU A 190 -11.42 8.35 -22.12
C GLU A 190 -11.14 7.10 -22.95
N LYS A 191 -11.05 7.21 -24.29
CA LYS A 191 -10.85 6.06 -25.19
C LYS A 191 -9.39 5.64 -25.35
N ASP A 192 -8.44 6.34 -24.73
CA ASP A 192 -7.03 6.00 -24.82
C ASP A 192 -6.79 4.57 -24.29
N PRO A 193 -6.25 3.66 -25.11
CA PRO A 193 -6.08 2.25 -24.74
C PRO A 193 -5.03 2.04 -23.65
N ARG A 194 -4.18 3.03 -23.37
CA ARG A 194 -3.17 2.98 -22.31
C ARG A 194 -3.78 3.12 -20.92
N ILE A 195 -5.00 3.64 -20.80
CA ILE A 195 -5.65 3.83 -19.51
C ILE A 195 -6.22 2.50 -19.01
N GLY A 196 -5.78 2.09 -17.84
CA GLY A 196 -6.36 0.99 -17.07
C GLY A 196 -6.69 1.40 -15.64
N ILE A 197 -7.36 0.49 -14.93
CA ILE A 197 -7.65 0.60 -13.50
C ILE A 197 -6.89 -0.48 -12.75
N ILE A 198 -6.12 -0.08 -11.74
CA ILE A 198 -5.63 -0.99 -10.71
C ILE A 198 -6.70 -1.06 -9.63
N ARG A 199 -7.26 -2.25 -9.41
CA ARG A 199 -8.17 -2.54 -8.31
C ARG A 199 -7.41 -3.27 -7.21
N VAL A 200 -7.34 -2.66 -6.03
CA VAL A 200 -6.76 -3.25 -4.83
C VAL A 200 -7.89 -3.79 -3.96
N LYS A 201 -7.95 -5.12 -3.84
CA LYS A 201 -8.83 -5.79 -2.89
C LYS A 201 -8.17 -5.79 -1.51
N ALA A 202 -8.71 -5.02 -0.57
CA ALA A 202 -8.19 -4.99 0.80
C ALA A 202 -8.27 -6.36 1.46
N VAL A 203 -7.24 -6.70 2.23
CA VAL A 203 -7.10 -7.93 3.02
C VAL A 203 -7.11 -7.58 4.51
N SER A 204 -6.39 -6.54 4.91
CA SER A 204 -6.40 -6.01 6.27
C SER A 204 -5.98 -4.55 6.26
N SER A 205 -6.24 -3.82 7.35
CA SER A 205 -5.72 -2.47 7.50
C SER A 205 -5.45 -2.11 8.95
N THR A 206 -4.43 -1.28 9.14
CA THR A 206 -4.16 -0.61 10.41
C THR A 206 -4.10 0.88 10.14
N TYR A 207 -4.76 1.67 10.97
CA TYR A 207 -4.79 3.11 10.81
C TYR A 207 -4.86 3.82 12.15
N SER A 208 -4.41 5.07 12.16
CA SER A 208 -4.35 5.93 13.34
C SER A 208 -4.96 7.27 13.01
N LEU A 209 -6.01 7.66 13.73
CA LEU A 209 -6.66 8.97 13.57
C LEU A 209 -6.42 9.85 14.80
N VAL A 210 -6.44 11.17 14.57
CA VAL A 210 -6.24 12.14 15.65
C VAL A 210 -7.55 12.33 16.39
N SER A 211 -7.55 11.98 17.68
CA SER A 211 -8.76 12.06 18.52
C SER A 211 -8.83 13.33 19.36
N LYS A 212 -7.74 14.11 19.43
CA LYS A 212 -7.62 15.29 20.29
C LYS A 212 -7.18 16.53 19.51
N ASN A 213 -7.67 17.69 19.93
CA ASN A 213 -7.20 18.97 19.39
C ASN A 213 -5.73 19.23 19.78
N LEU A 214 -5.09 20.18 19.08
CA LEU A 214 -3.65 20.45 19.22
C LEU A 214 -3.24 20.78 20.67
N LEU A 215 -4.05 21.54 21.41
CA LEU A 215 -3.76 21.92 22.79
C LEU A 215 -3.80 20.71 23.72
N SER A 216 -4.83 19.88 23.61
CA SER A 216 -4.95 18.64 24.37
C SER A 216 -3.79 17.68 24.08
N ARG A 217 -3.33 17.63 22.84
CA ARG A 217 -2.16 16.85 22.42
C ARG A 217 -0.87 17.29 23.12
N VAL A 218 -0.61 18.60 23.14
CA VAL A 218 0.56 19.17 23.83
C VAL A 218 0.48 18.88 25.33
N ALA A 219 -0.71 19.03 25.93
CA ALA A 219 -0.93 18.73 27.34
C ALA A 219 -0.69 17.24 27.67
N ASP A 220 -1.16 16.32 26.85
CA ASP A 220 -0.91 14.88 27.04
C ASP A 220 0.57 14.53 26.94
N ILE A 221 1.29 15.11 25.98
CA ILE A 221 2.73 14.88 25.79
C ILE A 221 3.51 15.40 27.00
N ALA A 222 3.18 16.60 27.47
CA ALA A 222 3.79 17.18 28.67
C ALA A 222 3.51 16.31 29.90
N SER A 223 2.26 15.87 30.09
CA SER A 223 1.88 14.97 31.18
C SER A 223 2.59 13.62 31.10
N SER A 224 2.75 13.05 29.91
CA SER A 224 3.42 11.77 29.67
C SER A 224 4.91 11.84 30.02
N THR A 225 5.56 12.96 29.70
CA THR A 225 6.96 13.21 30.05
C THR A 225 7.16 13.25 31.57
N VAL A 226 6.20 13.83 32.30
CA VAL A 226 6.27 13.94 33.76
C VAL A 226 5.86 12.64 34.46
N THR A 227 4.84 11.95 33.95
CA THR A 227 4.25 10.77 34.62
C THR A 227 4.88 9.44 34.19
N GLY A 228 5.65 9.43 33.09
CA GLY A 228 6.19 8.22 32.49
C GLY A 228 5.13 7.32 31.82
N LYS A 229 3.86 7.73 31.80
CA LYS A 229 2.79 7.00 31.10
C LYS A 229 2.81 7.32 29.61
N PRO A 230 2.51 6.36 28.71
CA PRO A 230 2.45 6.63 27.28
C PRO A 230 1.38 7.67 26.92
N ALA A 231 1.70 8.58 26.00
CA ALA A 231 0.71 9.50 25.44
C ALA A 231 -0.31 8.74 24.58
N SER A 232 -1.58 9.12 24.69
CA SER A 232 -2.68 8.61 23.83
C SER A 232 -3.38 9.71 23.02
N PRO A 233 -2.64 10.45 22.17
CA PRO A 233 -3.22 11.53 21.39
C PRO A 233 -3.99 11.04 20.15
N ASN A 234 -3.86 9.74 19.84
CA ASN A 234 -4.39 9.11 18.63
C ASN A 234 -5.29 7.93 19.01
N THR A 235 -6.08 7.48 18.04
CA THR A 235 -6.81 6.21 18.10
C THR A 235 -6.20 5.27 17.08
N LEU A 236 -5.64 4.15 17.54
CA LEU A 236 -5.07 3.10 16.70
C LEU A 236 -6.11 2.00 16.54
N ARG A 237 -6.45 1.69 15.29
CA ARG A 237 -7.49 0.70 14.98
C ARG A 237 -6.97 -0.30 13.96
N GLU A 238 -7.37 -1.55 14.15
CA GLU A 238 -7.04 -2.67 13.29
C GLU A 238 -8.33 -3.25 12.71
N ILE A 239 -8.32 -3.47 11.40
CA ILE A 239 -9.32 -4.24 10.66
C ILE A 239 -8.59 -5.50 10.20
N SER A 240 -8.93 -6.61 10.83
CA SER A 240 -8.35 -7.92 10.54
C SER A 240 -8.87 -8.49 9.23
N GLU A 241 -8.25 -9.57 8.75
CA GLU A 241 -8.80 -10.31 7.60
C GLU A 241 -10.20 -10.88 7.87
N GLY A 242 -10.48 -11.26 9.13
CA GLY A 242 -11.81 -11.74 9.53
C GLY A 242 -12.85 -10.63 9.43
N ASP A 243 -12.48 -9.41 9.82
CA ASP A 243 -13.32 -8.22 9.69
C ASP A 243 -13.60 -7.90 8.22
N VAL A 244 -12.57 -7.91 7.37
CA VAL A 244 -12.71 -7.69 5.93
C VAL A 244 -13.63 -8.73 5.31
N ARG A 245 -13.46 -10.03 5.63
CA ARG A 245 -14.35 -11.09 5.14
C ARG A 245 -15.80 -10.87 5.56
N SER A 246 -16.03 -10.53 6.83
CA SER A 246 -17.37 -10.27 7.37
C SER A 246 -18.01 -9.04 6.70
N TRP A 247 -17.23 -7.99 6.47
CA TRP A 247 -17.67 -6.78 5.78
C TRP A 247 -18.11 -7.05 4.34
N ARG A 248 -17.31 -7.84 3.60
CA ARG A 248 -17.62 -8.24 2.22
C ARG A 248 -18.89 -9.08 2.16
N ALA A 249 -19.00 -10.11 3.01
CA ALA A 249 -20.17 -10.98 3.05
C ALA A 249 -21.48 -10.24 3.35
N SER A 250 -21.43 -9.11 4.07
CA SER A 250 -22.61 -8.27 4.33
C SER A 250 -23.09 -7.42 3.14
N ARG A 251 -22.38 -7.46 2.00
CA ARG A 251 -22.62 -6.62 0.81
C ARG A 251 -22.73 -7.39 -0.50
N GLU A 252 -22.65 -8.71 -0.43
CA GLU A 252 -22.97 -9.64 -1.52
C GLU A 252 -24.46 -9.98 -1.46
#